data_AF-A0A3D3Z8A2-F1
#
_entry.id   AF-A0A3D3Z8A2-F1
#
_cell.length_a   1.000
_cell.length_b   1.000
_cell.length_c   1.000
_cell.angle_alpha   90.00
_cell.angle_beta   90.00
_cell.angle_gamma   90.00
#
_symmetry.space_group_name_H-M   'P 1'
#
loop_
_entity.id
_entity.type
_entity.pdbx_description
1 polymer ?
#
loop_
_entity_poly.entity_id
_entity_poly.type
_entity_poly.pdbx_seq_one_letter_code
_entity_poly.pdbx_strand_id
1 'polypeptide(L)'
;GLLESRPEDQFGVALAHVRTTPLARFVGLSKAETNFEMTYAAPIGGGFSLQGDVQYVLDPGVDTTTKDALVAGLRLIWEFGAD
;
A
#
# COMPACT_ATOMS: atom_id res chain seq x y z
N GLY A 1 -13.22 11.34 8.92
CA GLY A 1 -13.17 10.91 7.53
C GLY A 1 -13.11 12.10 6.60
N LEU A 2 -12.60 11.86 5.39
CA LEU A 2 -12.44 12.87 4.33
C LEU A 2 -13.79 13.41 3.82
N LEU A 3 -14.86 12.64 3.97
CA LEU A 3 -16.23 13.01 3.58
C LEU A 3 -17.06 13.28 4.83
N GLU A 4 -17.83 14.37 4.84
CA GLU A 4 -18.69 14.74 5.98
C GLU A 4 -19.74 13.66 6.32
N SER A 5 -20.27 12.98 5.29
CA SER A 5 -21.20 11.87 5.44
C SER A 5 -20.56 10.57 5.96
N ARG A 6 -19.23 10.51 6.07
CA ARG A 6 -18.44 9.36 6.52
C ARG A 6 -17.37 9.77 7.53
N PRO A 7 -17.77 10.29 8.71
CA PRO A 7 -16.81 10.86 9.66
C PRO A 7 -15.89 9.81 10.30
N GLU A 8 -16.29 8.54 10.32
CA GLU A 8 -15.50 7.40 10.82
C GLU A 8 -14.52 6.80 9.80
N ASP A 9 -14.62 7.16 8.52
CA ASP A 9 -13.69 6.64 7.50
C ASP A 9 -12.29 7.22 7.67
N GLN A 10 -11.27 6.47 7.27
CA GLN A 10 -9.87 6.88 7.31
C GLN A 10 -9.28 6.90 5.90
N PHE A 11 -8.59 7.99 5.58
CA PHE A 11 -7.83 8.13 4.34
C PHE A 11 -6.35 8.18 4.69
N GLY A 12 -5.53 7.41 3.97
CA GLY A 12 -4.10 7.32 4.19
C GLY A 12 -3.31 7.50 2.91
N VAL A 13 -2.10 8.05 3.06
CA VAL A 13 -1.06 8.02 2.03
C VAL A 13 0.25 7.55 2.66
N ALA A 14 1.02 6.75 1.94
CA ALA A 14 2.31 6.27 2.41
C ALA A 14 3.36 6.30 1.30
N LEU A 15 4.61 6.44 1.71
CA LEU A 15 5.80 6.34 0.86
C LEU A 15 6.77 5.37 1.54
N ALA A 16 7.16 4.32 0.84
CA ALA A 16 8.26 3.46 1.22
C ALA A 16 9.39 3.57 0.18
N HIS A 17 10.62 3.70 0.65
CA HIS A 17 11.80 3.73 -0.20
C HIS A 17 12.88 2.83 0.37
N VAL A 18 13.21 1.76 -0.34
CA VAL A 18 14.18 0.76 0.10
C VAL A 18 15.34 0.76 -0.89
N ARG A 19 16.57 0.92 -0.40
CA ARG A 19 17.77 1.02 -1.25
C ARG A 19 18.58 -0.25 -1.21
N THR A 20 19.15 -0.62 -2.35
CA THR A 20 20.15 -1.68 -2.43
C THR A 20 21.54 -1.15 -2.09
N THR A 21 22.47 -2.06 -1.78
CA THR A 21 23.89 -1.69 -1.65
C THR A 21 24.47 -1.34 -3.02
N PRO A 22 25.55 -0.55 -3.11
CA PRO A 22 26.20 -0.27 -4.39
C PRO A 22 26.63 -1.51 -5.16
N LEU A 23 26.93 -2.61 -4.45
CA LEU A 23 27.36 -3.88 -5.03
C LEU A 23 26.24 -4.59 -5.80
N ALA A 24 24.97 -4.31 -5.48
CA ALA A 24 23.82 -4.95 -6.11
C ALA A 24 23.75 -4.71 -7.64
N ARG A 25 24.34 -3.62 -8.13
CA ARG A 25 24.39 -3.34 -9.58
C ARG A 25 25.28 -4.32 -10.34
N PHE A 26 26.29 -4.90 -9.68
CA PHE A 26 27.16 -5.90 -10.34
C PHE A 26 26.45 -7.23 -10.57
N VAL A 27 25.33 -7.47 -9.88
CA VAL A 27 24.48 -8.65 -10.07
C VAL A 27 23.16 -8.31 -10.77
N GLY A 28 23.08 -7.13 -11.40
CA GLY A 28 21.94 -6.75 -12.25
C GLY A 28 20.70 -6.22 -11.53
N LEU A 29 20.78 -5.92 -10.24
CA LEU A 29 19.67 -5.34 -9.48
C LEU A 29 19.61 -3.80 -9.61
N SER A 30 18.41 -3.26 -9.46
CA SER A 30 18.17 -1.81 -9.42
C SER A 30 18.76 -1.19 -8.14
N LYS A 31 18.77 0.15 -8.08
CA LYS A 31 19.34 0.88 -6.94
C LYS A 31 18.41 0.91 -5.73
N ALA A 32 17.11 0.82 -5.97
CA ALA A 32 16.09 1.00 -4.96
C ALA A 32 14.74 0.53 -5.51
N GLU A 33 13.83 0.22 -4.60
CA GLU A 33 12.40 0.11 -4.87
C GLU A 33 11.70 1.26 -4.15
N THR A 34 10.70 1.84 -4.79
CA THR A 34 9.86 2.88 -4.17
C THR A 34 8.40 2.53 -4.33
N ASN A 35 7.64 2.59 -3.24
CA ASN A 35 6.20 2.33 -3.24
C ASN A 35 5.46 3.58 -2.74
N PHE A 36 4.49 4.03 -3.52
CA PHE A 36 3.52 5.06 -3.15
C PHE A 36 2.18 4.38 -2.95
N GLU A 37 1.56 4.55 -1.78
CA GLU A 37 0.27 3.94 -1.46
C GLU A 37 -0.76 5.02 -1.11
N MET A 38 -1.99 4.81 -1.55
CA MET A 38 -3.18 5.54 -1.11
C MET A 38 -4.21 4.53 -0.59
N THR A 39 -4.75 4.78 0.60
CA THR A 39 -5.72 3.89 1.25
C THR A 39 -6.99 4.63 1.64
N TYR A 40 -8.11 3.91 1.60
CA TYR A 40 -9.38 4.35 2.17
C TYR A 40 -10.01 3.20 2.95
N ALA A 41 -10.13 3.36 4.26
CA ALA A 41 -10.73 2.40 5.17
C ALA A 41 -12.10 2.90 5.64
N ALA A 42 -13.11 2.06 5.51
CA ALA A 42 -14.50 2.34 5.86
C ALA A 42 -15.05 1.26 6.80
N PRO A 43 -15.39 1.60 8.05
CA PRO A 43 -16.20 0.74 8.91
C PRO A 43 -17.59 0.57 8.30
N ILE A 44 -18.01 -0.68 8.08
CA ILE A 44 -19.29 -1.03 7.45
C ILE A 44 -20.30 -1.63 8.44
N GLY A 45 -19.94 -1.73 9.73
CA GLY A 45 -20.80 -2.18 10.82
C GLY A 45 -20.54 -3.63 11.25
N GLY A 46 -21.04 -4.02 12.43
CA GLY A 46 -20.92 -5.38 12.95
C GLY A 46 -19.49 -5.84 13.24
N GLY A 47 -18.57 -4.91 13.54
CA GLY A 47 -17.13 -5.17 13.69
C GLY A 47 -16.38 -5.32 12.37
N PHE A 48 -17.03 -5.11 11.21
CA PHE A 48 -16.38 -5.19 9.91
C PHE A 48 -15.94 -3.83 9.38
N SER A 49 -14.79 -3.82 8.72
CA SER A 49 -14.27 -2.70 7.94
C SER A 49 -13.77 -3.16 6.58
N LEU A 50 -14.03 -2.37 5.53
CA LEU A 50 -13.44 -2.56 4.20
C LEU A 50 -12.37 -1.50 3.98
N GLN A 51 -11.20 -1.92 3.51
CA GLN A 51 -10.12 -1.02 3.13
C GLN A 51 -9.71 -1.28 1.69
N GLY A 52 -9.90 -0.28 0.83
CA GLY A 52 -9.33 -0.27 -0.52
C GLY A 52 -7.97 0.41 -0.52
N ASP A 53 -7.07 -0.06 -1.38
CA ASP A 53 -5.78 0.59 -1.60
C ASP A 53 -5.37 0.60 -3.07
N VAL A 54 -4.61 1.63 -3.46
CA VAL A 54 -3.93 1.71 -4.74
C VAL A 54 -2.46 1.99 -4.47
N GLN A 55 -1.59 1.21 -5.09
CA GLN A 55 -0.15 1.34 -4.96
C GLN A 55 0.51 1.52 -6.32
N TYR A 56 1.50 2.41 -6.38
CA TYR A 56 2.41 2.54 -7.51
C TYR A 56 3.82 2.15 -7.07
N VAL A 57 4.34 1.08 -7.66
CA VAL A 57 5.62 0.46 -7.30
C VAL A 57 6.62 0.69 -8.44
N LEU A 58 7.68 1.44 -8.13
CA LEU A 58 8.83 1.69 -8.99
C LEU A 58 9.91 0.63 -8.73
N ASP A 59 10.45 0.03 -9.80
CA ASP A 59 11.44 -1.05 -9.76
C ASP A 59 11.04 -2.21 -8.80
N PRO A 60 9.90 -2.90 -9.03
CA PRO A 60 9.41 -3.94 -8.11
C PRO A 60 10.42 -5.07 -7.90
N GLY A 61 10.65 -5.44 -6.64
CA GLY A 61 11.62 -6.44 -6.23
C GLY A 61 13.07 -6.07 -6.55
N VAL A 62 13.35 -4.78 -6.84
CA VAL A 62 14.61 -4.28 -7.42
C VAL A 62 15.05 -5.04 -8.69
N ASP A 63 14.09 -5.66 -9.38
CA ASP A 63 14.31 -6.40 -10.62
C ASP A 63 14.25 -5.46 -11.83
N THR A 64 15.35 -5.39 -12.57
CA THR A 64 15.49 -4.51 -13.74
C THR A 64 14.73 -4.98 -14.98
N THR A 65 14.16 -6.19 -14.94
CA THR A 65 13.36 -6.75 -16.03
C THR A 65 11.86 -6.56 -15.82
N THR A 66 11.45 -6.33 -14.57
CA THR A 66 10.07 -6.07 -14.19
C THR A 66 9.76 -4.59 -14.37
N LYS A 67 8.65 -4.27 -15.06
CA LYS A 67 8.20 -2.90 -15.23
C LYS A 67 7.55 -2.39 -13.94
N ASP A 68 7.54 -1.07 -13.78
CA ASP A 68 6.73 -0.40 -12.77
C ASP A 68 5.28 -0.90 -12.78
N ALA A 69 4.68 -0.99 -11.61
CA ALA A 69 3.37 -1.61 -11.41
C ALA A 69 2.39 -0.65 -10.75
N LEU A 70 1.15 -0.64 -11.27
CA LEU A 70 -0.01 -0.10 -10.57
C LEU A 70 -0.82 -1.28 -10.00
N VAL A 71 -1.01 -1.29 -8.69
CA VAL A 71 -1.69 -2.36 -7.95
C VAL A 71 -2.94 -1.79 -7.31
N ALA A 72 -4.05 -2.53 -7.38
CA ALA A 72 -5.28 -2.22 -6.66
C ALA A 72 -5.58 -3.36 -5.69
N GLY A 73 -5.82 -3.03 -4.42
CA GLY A 73 -6.09 -3.96 -3.33
C GLY A 73 -7.43 -3.70 -2.66
N LEU A 74 -7.96 -4.77 -2.06
CA LEU A 74 -9.12 -4.71 -1.18
C LEU A 74 -8.89 -5.65 0.01
N ARG A 75 -9.07 -5.12 1.21
CA ARG A 75 -8.91 -5.82 2.48
C ARG A 75 -10.22 -5.75 3.27
N LEU A 76 -10.71 -6.91 3.69
CA LEU A 76 -11.79 -7.02 4.68
C LEU A 76 -11.15 -7.27 6.05
N ILE A 77 -11.53 -6.45 7.03
CA ILE A 77 -11.09 -6.55 8.42
C ILE A 77 -12.31 -6.90 9.24
N TRP A 78 -12.17 -7.85 10.16
CA TRP A 78 -13.18 -8.20 11.14
C TRP A 78 -12.56 -8.15 12.53
N GLU A 79 -13.16 -7.34 13.38
CA GLU A 79 -12.83 -7.24 14.80
C GLU A 79 -13.90 -7.97 15.60
N PHE A 80 -13.48 -8.97 16.39
CA PHE A 80 -14.37 -9.78 17.23
C PHE A 80 -13.90 -9.72 18.69
N GLY A 81 -14.84 -9.68 19.63
CA GLY A 81 -14.55 -9.65 21.07
C GLY A 81 -14.16 -8.28 21.62
N ALA A 82 -14.49 -7.20 20.91
CA ALA A 82 -14.45 -5.84 21.44
C ALA A 82 -15.76 -5.53 22.19
N ASP A 83 -15.96 -6.22 23.32
CA ASP A 83 -16.89 -5.84 24.39
C ASP A 83 -16.07 -5.56 25.67
#